data_AF-Q84MJ2-F1
#
_entry.id   AF-Q84MJ2-F1
#
_cell.length_a   1.000
_cell.length_b   1.000
_cell.length_c   1.000
_cell.angle_alpha   90.00
_cell.angle_beta   90.00
_cell.angle_gamma   90.00
#
_symmetry.space_group_name_H-M   'P 1'
#
loop_
_entity.id
_entity.type
_entity.pdbx_description
1 polymer ?
#
loop_
_entity_poly.entity_id
_entity_poly.type
_entity_poly.pdbx_seq_one_letter_code
_entity_poly.pdbx_strand_id
1 'polypeptide(L)'
;GWNWETILIGVAFLSFLLFAKFIGKKNKKFFWVPAIAPLISVILSTFFVYITHADKRGVEIVKHIEKGINPPLVNEIYFNGEYLGKGFKIGVVAAMIALTEAIAIGRTFASMKDYQLDGNKEMVALGATNVVGSMTSCYVATGSFSRSAVNYMAGCQTAVS
;
A
#
# COMPACT_ATOMS: atom_id res chain seq x y z
N GLY A 1 -13.76 15.20 -19.89
CA GLY A 1 -14.72 14.30 -20.57
C GLY A 1 -14.37 12.87 -20.22
N TRP A 2 -15.33 11.96 -20.20
CA TRP A 2 -15.07 10.54 -19.89
C TRP A 2 -14.17 9.93 -20.96
N ASN A 3 -13.07 9.29 -20.56
CA ASN A 3 -12.18 8.57 -21.47
C ASN A 3 -12.50 7.07 -21.45
N TRP A 4 -13.13 6.59 -22.52
CA TRP A 4 -13.52 5.19 -22.67
C TRP A 4 -12.31 4.25 -22.73
N GLU A 5 -11.15 4.72 -23.22
CA GLU A 5 -9.91 3.94 -23.27
C GLU A 5 -9.43 3.60 -21.85
N THR A 6 -9.45 4.57 -20.94
CA THR A 6 -9.07 4.37 -19.53
C THR A 6 -10.00 3.36 -18.84
N ILE A 7 -11.30 3.42 -19.14
CA ILE A 7 -12.29 2.48 -18.57
C ILE A 7 -12.02 1.06 -19.06
N LEU A 8 -11.80 0.88 -20.36
CA LEU A 8 -11.50 -0.44 -20.93
C LEU A 8 -10.21 -1.04 -20.36
N ILE A 9 -9.15 -0.23 -20.28
CA ILE A 9 -7.88 -0.64 -19.67
C ILE A 9 -8.11 -1.07 -18.22
N GLY A 10 -8.83 -0.27 -17.44
CA GLY A 10 -9.17 -0.58 -16.04
C GLY A 10 -9.96 -1.87 -15.89
N VAL A 11 -11.02 -2.06 -16.69
CA VAL A 11 -11.85 -3.28 -16.65
C VAL A 11 -11.07 -4.51 -17.09
N ALA A 12 -10.21 -4.41 -18.11
CA ALA A 12 -9.39 -5.51 -18.57
C ALA A 12 -8.39 -5.98 -17.50
N PHE A 13 -7.66 -5.05 -16.87
CA PHE A 13 -6.72 -5.38 -15.81
C PHE A 13 -7.40 -5.86 -14.54
N LEU A 14 -8.55 -5.28 -14.16
CA LEU A 14 -9.34 -5.77 -13.04
C LEU A 14 -9.80 -7.21 -13.28
N SER A 15 -10.32 -7.50 -14.49
CA SER A 15 -10.75 -8.84 -14.89
C SER A 15 -9.58 -9.83 -14.83
N PHE A 16 -8.39 -9.44 -15.32
CA PHE A 16 -7.18 -10.24 -15.23
C PHE A 16 -6.79 -10.55 -13.77
N LEU A 17 -6.79 -9.55 -12.88
CA LEU A 17 -6.45 -9.73 -11.47
C LEU A 17 -7.45 -10.63 -10.74
N LEU A 18 -8.76 -10.46 -11.01
CA LEU A 18 -9.80 -11.31 -10.44
C LEU A 18 -9.69 -12.75 -10.94
N PHE A 19 -9.37 -12.94 -12.23
CA PHE A 19 -9.13 -14.25 -12.80
C PHE A 19 -7.90 -14.94 -12.19
N ALA A 20 -6.79 -14.21 -12.03
CA ALA A 20 -5.60 -14.71 -11.34
C ALA A 20 -5.90 -15.12 -9.89
N LYS A 21 -6.70 -14.31 -9.17
CA LYS A 21 -7.18 -14.63 -7.83
C LYS A 21 -8.06 -15.89 -7.80
N PHE A 22 -8.94 -16.05 -8.79
CA PHE A 22 -9.80 -17.22 -8.92
C PHE A 22 -8.99 -18.51 -9.14
N ILE A 23 -7.97 -18.47 -10.00
CA ILE A 23 -7.04 -19.59 -10.23
C ILE A 23 -6.33 -19.99 -8.94
N GLY A 24 -5.77 -19.02 -8.21
CA GLY A 24 -5.07 -19.28 -6.95
C GLY A 24 -5.97 -19.87 -5.87
N LYS A 25 -7.27 -19.51 -5.86
CA LYS A 25 -8.26 -20.10 -4.95
C LYS A 25 -8.65 -21.53 -5.34
N LYS A 26 -8.76 -21.82 -6.64
CA LYS A 26 -9.16 -23.15 -7.14
C LYS A 26 -8.05 -24.19 -6.92
N ASN A 27 -6.79 -23.81 -7.09
CA ASN A 27 -5.64 -24.71 -6.97
C ASN A 27 -4.57 -24.13 -6.06
N LYS A 28 -4.43 -24.69 -4.85
CA LYS A 28 -3.41 -24.28 -3.86
C LYS A 28 -1.96 -24.39 -4.37
N LYS A 29 -1.69 -25.22 -5.40
CA LYS A 29 -0.38 -25.28 -6.07
C LYS A 29 0.01 -23.98 -6.79
N PHE A 30 -0.96 -23.15 -7.17
CA PHE A 30 -0.74 -21.88 -7.88
C PHE A 30 -0.87 -20.65 -6.96
N PHE A 31 -0.55 -20.78 -5.66
CA PHE A 31 -0.65 -19.67 -4.71
C PHE A 31 0.23 -18.46 -5.10
N TRP A 32 1.31 -18.68 -5.88
CA TRP A 32 2.17 -17.61 -6.37
C TRP A 32 1.48 -16.73 -7.42
N VAL A 33 0.45 -17.23 -8.12
CA VAL A 33 -0.18 -16.53 -9.25
C VAL A 33 -0.86 -15.24 -8.78
N PRO A 34 -1.73 -15.25 -7.74
CA PRO A 34 -2.26 -14.02 -7.16
C PRO A 34 -1.21 -13.05 -6.59
N ALA A 35 -0.07 -13.57 -6.10
CA ALA A 35 0.98 -12.75 -5.50
C ALA A 35 1.76 -11.95 -6.56
N ILE A 36 2.04 -12.55 -7.72
CA ILE A 36 2.83 -11.93 -8.80
C ILE A 36 1.93 -11.14 -9.78
N ALA A 37 0.63 -11.46 -9.85
CA ALA A 37 -0.30 -10.83 -10.79
C ALA A 37 -0.34 -9.28 -10.75
N PRO A 38 -0.32 -8.59 -9.58
CA PRO A 38 -0.26 -7.13 -9.55
C PRO A 38 0.99 -6.57 -10.23
N LEU A 39 2.14 -7.21 -10.04
CA LEU A 39 3.40 -6.78 -10.66
C LEU A 39 3.36 -7.01 -12.18
N ILE A 40 2.90 -8.17 -12.64
CA ILE A 40 2.73 -8.47 -14.07
C ILE A 40 1.75 -7.47 -14.71
N SER A 41 0.67 -7.14 -14.02
CA SER A 41 -0.32 -6.17 -14.49
C SER A 41 0.32 -4.80 -14.75
N VAL A 42 1.20 -4.33 -13.85
CA VAL A 42 1.91 -3.05 -14.02
C VAL A 42 2.89 -3.11 -15.20
N ILE A 43 3.66 -4.19 -15.33
CA ILE A 43 4.62 -4.37 -16.43
C ILE A 43 3.89 -4.38 -17.78
N LEU A 44 2.83 -5.19 -17.92
CA LEU A 44 2.04 -5.27 -19.14
C LEU A 44 1.37 -3.95 -19.46
N SER A 45 0.76 -3.28 -18.47
CA SER A 45 0.14 -1.97 -18.67
C SER A 45 1.14 -0.96 -19.21
N THR A 46 2.32 -0.87 -18.59
CA THR A 46 3.39 0.04 -19.02
C THR A 46 3.83 -0.25 -20.46
N PHE A 47 4.01 -1.54 -20.80
CA PHE A 47 4.38 -1.96 -22.15
C PHE A 47 3.32 -1.62 -23.19
N PHE A 48 2.04 -1.87 -22.90
CA PHE A 48 0.94 -1.54 -23.81
C PHE A 48 0.77 -0.04 -24.01
N VAL A 49 0.85 0.75 -22.93
CA VAL A 49 0.80 2.22 -23.00
C VAL A 49 1.96 2.76 -23.85
N TYR A 50 3.16 2.19 -23.70
CA TYR A 50 4.34 2.60 -24.47
C TYR A 50 4.19 2.36 -25.97
N ILE A 51 3.68 1.18 -26.39
CA ILE A 51 3.49 0.87 -27.82
C ILE A 51 2.35 1.72 -28.41
N THR A 52 1.22 1.80 -27.72
CA THR A 52 0.01 2.44 -28.24
C THR A 52 0.06 3.96 -28.20
N HIS A 53 1.04 4.55 -27.50
CA HIS A 53 1.14 6.00 -27.24
C HIS A 53 -0.20 6.54 -26.68
N ALA A 54 -0.79 5.77 -25.75
CA ALA A 54 -2.07 6.10 -25.13
C ALA A 54 -2.02 7.39 -24.31
N ASP A 55 -0.82 7.84 -23.91
CA ASP A 55 -0.56 9.13 -23.29
C ASP A 55 -1.07 10.31 -24.17
N LYS A 56 -0.92 10.20 -25.49
CA LYS A 56 -1.37 11.22 -26.45
C LYS A 56 -2.88 11.16 -26.72
N ARG A 57 -3.54 10.08 -26.31
CA ARG A 57 -4.99 9.84 -26.49
C ARG A 57 -5.81 10.20 -25.25
N GLY A 58 -5.20 10.88 -24.29
CA GLY A 58 -5.87 11.38 -23.08
C GLY A 58 -5.97 10.36 -21.96
N VAL A 59 -5.21 9.25 -22.01
CA VAL A 59 -5.05 8.36 -20.86
C VAL A 59 -4.05 9.00 -19.90
N GLU A 60 -4.47 9.18 -18.64
CA GLU A 60 -3.61 9.75 -17.62
C GLU A 60 -2.57 8.72 -17.18
N ILE A 61 -1.30 9.03 -17.46
CA ILE A 61 -0.16 8.18 -17.12
C ILE A 61 0.65 8.80 -15.98
N VAL A 62 1.32 7.94 -15.22
CA VAL A 62 2.34 8.39 -14.28
C VAL A 62 3.47 9.04 -15.08
N LYS A 63 3.72 10.32 -14.81
CA LYS A 63 4.73 11.13 -15.52
C LYS A 63 6.11 10.91 -14.91
N HIS A 64 6.96 11.92 -14.97
CA HIS A 64 8.27 11.88 -14.36
C HIS A 64 8.15 11.67 -12.84
N ILE A 65 8.82 10.62 -12.34
CA ILE A 65 9.05 10.41 -10.91
C ILE A 65 10.46 10.88 -10.60
N GLU A 66 10.61 11.81 -9.67
CA GLU A 66 11.94 12.26 -9.23
C GLU A 66 12.71 11.08 -8.64
N LYS A 67 13.95 10.90 -9.12
CA LYS A 67 14.82 9.81 -8.66
C LYS A 67 15.66 10.34 -7.51
N GLY A 68 15.56 9.72 -6.34
CA GLY A 68 16.36 10.11 -5.17
C GLY A 68 15.64 9.84 -3.86
N ILE A 69 16.30 10.22 -2.76
CA ILE A 69 15.69 10.28 -1.44
C ILE A 69 15.12 11.68 -1.28
N ASN A 70 13.88 11.78 -0.79
CA ASN A 70 13.27 13.07 -0.51
C ASN A 70 14.10 13.82 0.57
N PRO A 71 14.41 15.11 0.40
CA PRO A 71 15.18 15.86 1.40
C PRO A 71 14.47 15.84 2.76
N PRO A 72 15.20 15.90 3.89
CA PRO A 72 14.58 15.97 5.21
C PRO A 72 13.75 17.25 5.38
N LEU A 73 12.48 17.13 5.75
CA LEU A 73 11.55 18.26 5.92
C LEU A 73 11.42 18.73 7.38
N VAL A 74 12.42 18.45 8.21
CA VAL A 74 12.39 18.79 9.66
C VAL A 74 12.11 20.29 9.89
N ASN A 75 12.57 21.16 8.98
CA ASN A 75 12.39 22.60 9.07
C ASN A 75 11.03 23.11 8.53
N GLU A 76 10.23 22.26 7.89
CA GLU A 76 8.90 22.60 7.36
C GLU A 76 7.76 22.15 8.29
N ILE A 77 8.09 21.68 9.51
CA ILE A 77 7.09 21.34 10.52
C ILE A 77 6.62 22.63 11.21
N TYR A 78 5.52 23.19 10.71
CA TYR A 78 4.91 24.39 11.27
C TYR A 78 4.08 24.03 12.51
N PHE A 79 4.59 24.39 13.68
CA PHE A 79 3.85 24.29 14.96
C PHE A 79 2.96 25.51 15.25
N ASN A 80 2.93 26.49 14.34
CA ASN A 80 2.12 27.71 14.45
C ASN A 80 1.46 28.00 13.09
N GLY A 81 0.16 28.33 13.09
CA GLY A 81 -0.56 28.74 11.88
C GLY A 81 -2.04 28.36 11.90
N GLU A 82 -2.79 28.91 10.94
CA GLU A 82 -4.23 28.69 10.79
C GLU A 82 -4.59 27.22 10.50
N TYR A 83 -3.68 26.46 9.90
CA TYR A 83 -3.88 25.06 9.53
C TYR A 83 -3.50 24.06 10.62
N LEU A 84 -2.84 24.48 11.71
CA LEU A 84 -2.37 23.57 12.76
C LEU A 84 -3.53 22.81 13.41
N GLY A 85 -4.60 23.52 13.79
CA GLY A 85 -5.77 22.89 14.42
C GLY A 85 -6.49 21.91 13.48
N LYS A 86 -6.57 22.24 12.20
CA LYS A 86 -7.15 21.35 11.17
C LYS A 86 -6.26 20.12 10.96
N GLY A 87 -4.95 20.32 10.83
CA GLY A 87 -3.96 19.26 10.68
C GLY A 87 -3.93 18.30 11.86
N PHE A 88 -3.98 18.84 13.09
CA PHE A 88 -4.05 18.03 14.30
C PHE A 88 -5.32 17.17 14.33
N LYS A 89 -6.49 17.75 14.03
CA LYS A 89 -7.76 17.00 13.99
C LYS A 89 -7.71 15.86 12.97
N ILE A 90 -7.20 16.12 11.76
CA ILE A 90 -7.06 15.11 10.70
C ILE A 90 -6.03 14.05 11.12
N GLY A 91 -4.90 14.47 11.69
CA GLY A 91 -3.83 13.59 12.16
C GLY A 91 -4.29 12.63 13.25
N VAL A 92 -5.07 13.10 14.22
CA VAL A 92 -5.66 12.26 15.28
C VAL A 92 -6.60 11.21 14.68
N VAL A 93 -7.46 11.61 13.74
CA VAL A 93 -8.37 10.66 13.07
C VAL A 93 -7.59 9.64 12.26
N ALA A 94 -6.61 10.06 11.46
CA ALA A 94 -5.76 9.18 10.67
C ALA A 94 -4.96 8.21 11.55
N ALA A 95 -4.41 8.68 12.67
CA ALA A 95 -3.68 7.86 13.64
C ALA A 95 -4.58 6.78 14.26
N MET A 96 -5.81 7.13 14.65
CA MET A 96 -6.77 6.15 15.17
C MET A 96 -7.08 5.07 14.15
N ILE A 97 -7.31 5.45 12.88
CA ILE A 97 -7.59 4.49 11.80
C ILE A 97 -6.38 3.59 11.55
N ALA A 98 -5.18 4.17 11.42
CA ALA A 98 -3.94 3.43 11.15
C ALA A 98 -3.61 2.44 12.29
N LEU A 99 -3.73 2.87 13.55
CA LEU A 99 -3.51 2.01 14.71
C LEU A 99 -4.53 0.86 14.76
N THR A 100 -5.82 1.18 14.54
CA THR A 100 -6.89 0.17 14.56
C THR A 100 -6.68 -0.87 13.47
N GLU A 101 -6.37 -0.43 12.24
CA GLU A 101 -6.08 -1.32 11.12
C GLU A 101 -4.87 -2.21 11.40
N ALA A 102 -3.76 -1.63 11.86
CA ALA A 102 -2.54 -2.38 12.12
C ALA A 102 -2.72 -3.42 13.25
N ILE A 103 -3.38 -3.05 14.35
CA ILE A 103 -3.67 -3.97 15.46
C ILE A 103 -4.65 -5.07 15.02
N ALA A 104 -5.67 -4.74 14.22
CA ALA A 104 -6.62 -5.72 13.71
C ALA A 104 -5.93 -6.77 12.82
N ILE A 105 -5.04 -6.32 11.93
CA ILE A 105 -4.21 -7.21 11.10
C ILE A 105 -3.29 -8.04 11.99
N GLY A 106 -2.55 -7.41 12.90
CA GLY A 106 -1.62 -8.09 13.80
C GLY A 106 -2.31 -9.19 14.62
N ARG A 107 -3.49 -8.91 15.19
CA ARG A 107 -4.27 -9.89 15.96
C ARG A 107 -4.77 -11.04 15.10
N THR A 108 -5.14 -10.78 13.86
CA THR A 108 -5.57 -11.82 12.92
C THR A 108 -4.45 -12.82 12.66
N PHE A 109 -3.23 -12.33 12.41
CA PHE A 109 -2.06 -13.20 12.21
C PHE A 109 -1.57 -13.86 13.51
N ALA A 110 -1.67 -13.16 14.64
CA ALA A 110 -1.38 -13.70 15.97
C ALA A 110 -2.26 -14.89 16.32
N SER A 111 -3.57 -14.77 16.10
CA SER A 111 -4.53 -15.85 16.29
C SER A 111 -4.29 -17.04 15.36
N MET A 112 -3.75 -16.82 14.15
CA MET A 112 -3.43 -17.91 13.21
C MET A 112 -2.12 -18.64 13.52
N LYS A 113 -1.20 -18.03 14.29
CA LYS A 113 0.09 -18.61 14.68
C LYS A 113 0.19 -18.95 16.16
N ASP A 114 -0.89 -18.72 16.91
CA ASP A 114 -0.98 -18.94 18.35
C ASP A 114 0.13 -18.21 19.16
N TYR A 115 0.45 -16.97 18.75
CA TYR A 115 1.33 -16.09 19.54
C TYR A 115 0.52 -14.95 20.17
N GLN A 116 1.04 -14.42 21.28
CA GLN A 116 0.46 -13.26 21.96
C GLN A 116 0.97 -11.96 21.32
N LEU A 117 0.06 -11.10 20.89
CA LEU A 117 0.40 -9.78 20.38
C LEU A 117 0.22 -8.73 21.47
N ASP A 118 1.30 -8.01 21.78
CA ASP A 118 1.27 -6.88 22.70
C ASP A 118 0.90 -5.58 21.96
N GLY A 119 -0.36 -5.18 22.07
CA GLY A 119 -0.88 -3.97 21.41
C GLY A 119 -0.19 -2.68 21.86
N ASN A 120 0.33 -2.62 23.08
CA ASN A 120 1.03 -1.42 23.56
C ASN A 120 2.38 -1.26 22.85
N LYS A 121 3.11 -2.36 22.66
CA LYS A 121 4.37 -2.37 21.90
C LYS A 121 4.14 -2.01 20.43
N GLU A 122 3.10 -2.56 19.82
CA GLU A 122 2.70 -2.23 18.44
C GLU A 122 2.33 -0.75 18.29
N MET A 123 1.58 -0.19 19.24
CA MET A 123 1.22 1.23 19.23
C MET A 123 2.46 2.14 19.30
N VAL A 124 3.41 1.83 20.18
CA VAL A 124 4.66 2.59 20.30
C VAL A 124 5.50 2.44 19.03
N ALA A 125 5.58 1.24 18.45
CA ALA A 125 6.33 1.00 17.22
C ALA A 125 5.76 1.77 16.02
N LEU A 126 4.43 1.73 15.83
CA LEU A 126 3.74 2.48 14.78
C LEU A 126 3.85 4.00 14.98
N GLY A 127 3.73 4.47 16.22
CA GLY A 127 3.91 5.87 16.57
C GLY A 127 5.32 6.35 16.24
N ALA A 128 6.34 5.63 16.70
CA ALA A 128 7.74 5.94 16.42
C ALA A 128 8.04 5.95 14.92
N THR A 129 7.53 4.95 14.18
CA THR A 129 7.70 4.85 12.73
C THR A 129 7.11 6.06 12.00
N ASN A 130 5.91 6.50 12.38
CA ASN A 130 5.26 7.66 11.76
C ASN A 130 5.91 8.98 12.17
N VAL A 131 6.41 9.11 13.40
CA VAL A 131 7.18 10.29 13.84
C VAL A 131 8.46 10.41 13.02
N VAL A 132 9.25 9.32 12.90
CA VAL A 132 10.46 9.31 12.06
C VAL A 132 10.12 9.53 10.58
N GLY A 133 9.04 8.92 10.09
CA GLY A 133 8.58 9.08 8.70
C GLY A 133 8.15 10.51 8.36
N SER A 134 7.59 11.25 9.32
CA SER A 134 7.20 12.65 9.11
C SER A 134 8.41 13.56 8.79
N MET A 135 9.61 13.20 9.27
CA MET A 135 10.85 13.94 8.99
C MET A 135 11.37 13.73 7.55
N THR A 136 10.88 12.71 6.85
CA THR A 136 11.30 12.33 5.48
C THR A 136 10.19 12.50 4.44
N SER A 137 9.13 13.27 4.77
CA SER A 137 7.93 13.48 3.94
C SER A 137 7.15 12.20 3.60
N CYS A 138 7.22 11.20 4.49
CA CYS A 138 6.41 10.00 4.34
C CYS A 138 4.94 10.30 4.64
N TYR A 139 4.04 9.61 3.93
CA TYR A 139 2.63 9.55 4.30
C TYR A 139 2.44 8.65 5.54
N VAL A 140 1.27 8.73 6.18
CA VAL A 140 0.95 7.91 7.36
C VAL A 140 1.09 6.42 7.00
N ALA A 141 1.97 5.73 7.74
CA ALA A 141 2.22 4.31 7.60
C ALA A 141 1.31 3.49 8.53
N THR A 142 0.79 2.38 8.01
CA THR A 142 -0.13 1.44 8.68
C THR A 142 0.25 -0.01 8.33
N GLY A 143 -0.39 -0.98 8.99
CA GLY A 143 -0.23 -2.40 8.68
C GLY A 143 -0.84 -2.76 7.32
N SER A 144 -0.19 -3.63 6.54
CA SER A 144 -0.68 -4.02 5.21
C SER A 144 -1.18 -5.46 5.19
N PHE A 145 -2.50 -5.65 5.10
CA PHE A 145 -3.09 -6.99 5.06
C PHE A 145 -2.57 -7.81 3.88
N SER A 146 -2.54 -7.21 2.68
CA SER A 146 -2.09 -7.89 1.45
C SER A 146 -0.63 -8.35 1.55
N ARG A 147 0.29 -7.49 2.05
CA ARG A 147 1.71 -7.85 2.17
C ARG A 147 1.93 -8.88 3.28
N SER A 148 1.30 -8.70 4.45
CA SER A 148 1.39 -9.67 5.55
C SER A 148 0.80 -11.03 5.17
N ALA A 149 -0.29 -11.06 4.40
CA ALA A 149 -0.87 -12.30 3.89
C ALA A 149 0.08 -13.03 2.93
N VAL A 150 0.72 -12.30 2.00
CA VAL A 150 1.72 -12.90 1.10
C VAL A 150 2.91 -13.43 1.89
N ASN A 151 3.42 -12.67 2.86
CA ASN A 151 4.53 -13.10 3.73
C ASN A 151 4.16 -14.37 4.53
N TYR A 152 2.98 -14.38 5.14
CA TYR A 152 2.45 -15.54 5.86
C TYR A 152 2.31 -16.77 4.96
N MET A 153 1.76 -16.60 3.75
CA MET A 153 1.63 -17.69 2.76
C MET A 153 2.97 -18.20 2.26
N ALA A 154 4.00 -17.34 2.21
CA ALA A 154 5.36 -17.73 1.85
C ALA A 154 6.08 -18.56 2.94
N GLY A 155 5.49 -18.67 4.14
CA GLY A 155 6.04 -19.48 5.23
C GLY A 155 7.04 -18.75 6.13
N CYS A 156 7.19 -17.44 5.94
CA CYS A 156 8.03 -16.55 6.73
C CYS A 156 7.69 -16.60 8.24
N GLN A 157 8.73 -16.61 9.08
CA GLN A 157 8.60 -16.74 10.55
C GLN A 157 9.33 -15.65 11.32
N THR A 158 10.04 -14.74 10.64
CA THR A 158 10.84 -13.70 11.29
C THR A 158 10.47 -12.31 10.78
N ALA A 159 10.89 -11.28 11.51
CA ALA A 159 10.68 -9.89 11.09
C ALA A 159 11.50 -9.49 9.86
N VAL A 160 12.50 -10.28 9.47
CA VAL A 160 13.31 -10.07 8.26
C VAL A 160 12.56 -10.52 6.99
N SER A 161 11.36 -11.10 7.15
CA SER A 161 10.65 -12.01 6.23
C SER A 161 11.11 -13.45 6.47
#